data_AF-A0A3D5HF88-F1
#
_entry.id   AF-A0A3D5HF88-F1
#
_cell.length_a   1.000
_cell.length_b   1.000
_cell.length_c   1.000
_cell.angle_alpha   90.00
_cell.angle_beta   90.00
_cell.angle_gamma   90.00
#
_symmetry.space_group_name_H-M   'P 1'
#
loop_
_entity.id
_entity.type
_entity.pdbx_description
1 polymer ?
#
loop_
_entity_poly.entity_id
_entity_poly.type
_entity_poly.pdbx_seq_one_letter_code
_entity_poly.pdbx_strand_id
1 'polypeptide(L)'
;MSGRDWGLLFILGVICTVGGHTLLINGLRHVQAQVASLLIAGLEPVFAIVFALFLLGEIPSLQTLLGGLLIVGTTFLVTRRAN
;
A
#
# COMPACT_ATOMS: atom_id res chain seq x y z
N MET A 1 30.61 -0.09 -0.08
CA MET A 1 29.40 0.62 -0.53
C MET A 1 29.86 1.89 -1.22
N SER A 2 29.58 2.03 -2.50
CA SER A 2 30.07 3.14 -3.33
C SER A 2 29.32 4.44 -2.97
N GLY A 3 29.91 5.61 -3.23
CA GLY A 3 29.25 6.91 -2.98
C GLY A 3 27.91 7.07 -3.71
N ARG A 4 27.70 6.30 -4.79
CA ARG A 4 26.44 6.21 -5.53
C ARG A 4 25.33 5.50 -4.73
N ASP A 5 25.66 4.51 -3.92
CA ASP A 5 24.70 3.76 -3.10
C ASP A 5 24.13 4.67 -2.01
N TRP A 6 24.98 5.51 -1.40
CA TRP A 6 24.57 6.53 -0.44
C TRP A 6 23.64 7.59 -1.04
N GLY A 7 23.89 8.02 -2.28
CA GLY A 7 22.99 8.92 -3.00
C GLY A 7 21.63 8.29 -3.26
N LEU A 8 21.58 7.02 -3.67
CA LEU A 8 20.32 6.29 -3.90
C LEU A 8 19.53 6.08 -2.62
N LEU A 9 20.20 5.74 -1.50
CA LEU A 9 19.55 5.60 -0.19
C LEU A 9 18.99 6.93 0.31
N PHE A 10 19.70 8.04 0.07
CA PHE A 10 19.21 9.37 0.45
C PHE A 10 17.96 9.76 -0.33
N ILE A 11 17.96 9.54 -1.66
CA ILE A 11 16.79 9.81 -2.52
C ILE A 11 15.61 8.94 -2.09
N LEU A 12 15.84 7.64 -1.82
CA LEU A 12 14.82 6.73 -1.35
C LEU A 12 14.20 7.20 -0.02
N GLY A 13 15.05 7.55 0.96
CA GLY A 13 14.58 8.00 2.27
C GLY A 13 13.81 9.32 2.22
N VAL A 14 14.26 10.29 1.42
CA VAL A 14 13.60 11.59 1.34
C VAL A 14 12.30 11.49 0.52
N ILE A 15 12.33 10.88 -0.67
CA ILE A 15 11.17 10.86 -1.55
C ILE A 15 10.14 9.85 -1.06
N CYS A 16 10.55 8.61 -0.82
CA CYS A 16 9.62 7.53 -0.49
C CYS A 16 9.13 7.65 0.95
N THR A 17 10.02 7.93 1.91
CA THR A 17 9.66 7.96 3.33
C THR A 17 9.15 9.34 3.75
N VAL A 18 9.97 10.39 3.63
CA VAL A 18 9.57 11.75 4.10
C VAL A 18 8.40 12.29 3.27
N GLY A 19 8.45 12.15 1.94
CA GLY A 19 7.35 12.52 1.06
C GLY A 19 6.05 11.77 1.39
N GLY A 20 6.13 10.44 1.48
CA GLY A 20 4.98 9.57 1.82
C GLY A 20 4.38 9.89 3.19
N HIS A 21 5.20 10.04 4.23
CA HIS A 21 4.73 10.40 5.57
C HIS A 21 4.10 11.80 5.61
N THR A 22 4.65 12.77 4.90
CA THR A 22 4.10 14.14 4.87
C THR A 22 2.73 14.17 4.18
N LEU A 23 2.57 13.42 3.09
CA LEU A 23 1.28 13.24 2.41
C LEU A 23 0.27 12.52 3.31
N LEU A 24 0.70 11.49 4.04
CA LEU A 24 -0.14 10.80 5.01
C LEU A 24 -0.65 11.77 6.08
N ILE A 25 0.27 12.50 6.75
CA ILE A 25 -0.08 13.43 7.83
C ILE A 25 -0.98 14.57 7.32
N ASN A 26 -0.73 15.11 6.13
CA ASN A 26 -1.60 16.14 5.53
C ASN A 26 -2.95 15.58 5.06
N GLY A 27 -2.98 14.34 4.57
CA GLY A 27 -4.21 13.62 4.21
C GLY A 27 -5.09 13.36 5.43
N LEU A 28 -4.50 12.97 6.56
CA LEU A 28 -5.20 12.79 7.84
C LEU A 28 -5.82 14.09 8.39
N ARG A 29 -5.35 15.27 7.94
CA ARG A 29 -5.96 16.57 8.27
C ARG A 29 -7.20 16.91 7.43
N HIS A 30 -7.32 16.36 6.22
CA HIS A 30 -8.43 16.63 5.29
C HIS A 30 -9.44 15.49 5.20
N VAL A 31 -9.02 14.28 5.54
CA VAL A 31 -9.82 13.06 5.53
C VAL A 31 -9.73 12.45 6.93
N GLN A 32 -10.87 12.23 7.60
CA GLN A 32 -10.90 11.57 8.92
C GLN A 32 -10.00 10.34 8.90
N ALA A 33 -9.14 10.19 9.91
CA ALA A 33 -8.08 9.18 9.98
C ALA A 33 -8.53 7.75 9.62
N GLN A 34 -9.81 7.47 9.84
CA GLN A 34 -10.50 6.26 9.48
C GLN A 34 -10.47 5.95 7.98
N VAL A 35 -10.77 6.92 7.10
CA VAL A 35 -10.82 6.69 5.64
C VAL A 35 -9.42 6.58 5.03
N ALA A 36 -8.45 7.35 5.52
CA ALA A 36 -7.06 7.24 5.09
C ALA A 36 -6.44 5.89 5.51
N SER A 37 -6.71 5.45 6.75
CA SER A 37 -6.27 4.15 7.23
C SER A 37 -6.97 3.00 6.51
N LEU A 38 -8.23 3.16 6.10
CA LEU A 38 -8.99 2.18 5.31
C LEU A 38 -8.53 2.11 3.86
N LEU A 39 -8.24 3.25 3.21
CA LEU A 39 -7.70 3.27 1.85
C LEU A 39 -6.32 2.62 1.80
N ILE A 40 -5.43 2.94 2.74
CA ILE A 40 -4.08 2.36 2.77
C ILE A 40 -4.16 0.86 3.08
N ALA A 41 -4.81 0.46 4.18
CA ALA A 41 -4.93 -0.96 4.54
C ALA A 41 -5.72 -1.79 3.52
N GLY A 42 -6.62 -1.14 2.77
CA GLY A 42 -7.47 -1.80 1.80
C GLY A 42 -6.90 -1.91 0.39
N LEU A 43 -6.21 -0.86 -0.07
CA LEU A 43 -5.62 -0.81 -1.41
C LEU A 43 -4.23 -1.45 -1.44
N GLU A 44 -3.45 -1.39 -0.36
CA GLU A 44 -2.12 -2.01 -0.28
C GLU A 44 -2.11 -3.47 -0.73
N PRO A 45 -3.00 -4.37 -0.26
CA PRO A 45 -3.04 -5.75 -0.73
C PRO A 45 -3.46 -5.88 -2.20
N VAL A 46 -4.35 -5.01 -2.71
CA VAL A 46 -4.76 -5.02 -4.13
C VAL A 46 -3.59 -4.62 -5.02
N PHE A 47 -2.91 -3.53 -4.67
CA PHE A 47 -1.72 -3.08 -5.37
C PHE A 47 -0.60 -4.10 -5.26
N ALA A 48 -0.40 -4.75 -4.10
CA ALA A 48 0.60 -5.80 -3.93
C ALA A 48 0.34 -7.00 -4.86
N ILE A 49 -0.91 -7.44 -5.00
CA ILE A 49 -1.26 -8.54 -5.92
C ILE A 49 -1.05 -8.13 -7.38
N VAL A 50 -1.46 -6.92 -7.76
CA VAL A 50 -1.26 -6.38 -9.13
C VAL A 50 0.23 -6.21 -9.43
N PHE A 51 1.03 -5.74 -8.46
CA PHE A 51 2.47 -5.61 -8.62
C PHE A 51 3.14 -6.97 -8.68
N ALA A 52 2.71 -7.97 -7.90
CA ALA A 52 3.23 -9.33 -7.99
C ALA A 52 3.00 -9.92 -9.39
N LEU A 53 1.78 -9.74 -9.94
CA LEU A 53 1.44 -10.11 -11.31
C LEU A 53 2.36 -9.45 -12.35
N PHE A 54 2.57 -8.13 -12.25
CA PHE A 54 3.33 -7.38 -13.25
C PHE A 54 4.85 -7.52 -13.12
N LEU A 55 5.37 -7.60 -11.89
CA LEU A 55 6.80 -7.53 -11.59
C LEU A 55 7.45 -8.91 -11.48
N LEU A 56 6.74 -9.90 -10.93
CA LEU A 56 7.22 -11.29 -10.86
C LEU A 56 6.76 -12.13 -12.07
N GLY A 57 5.71 -11.72 -12.78
CA GLY A 57 5.18 -12.48 -13.92
C GLY A 57 4.58 -13.83 -13.53
N GLU A 58 4.42 -14.09 -12.23
CA GLU A 58 3.82 -15.31 -11.72
C GLU A 58 2.30 -15.25 -11.86
N ILE A 59 1.74 -16.24 -12.54
CA ILE A 59 0.29 -16.41 -12.62
C ILE A 59 -0.19 -16.79 -11.21
N PRO A 60 -0.97 -15.93 -10.52
CA PRO A 60 -1.33 -16.14 -9.14
C PRO A 60 -2.12 -17.43 -9.02
N SER A 61 -1.64 -18.32 -8.14
CA SER A 61 -2.30 -19.59 -7.87
C SER A 61 -3.72 -19.36 -7.34
N LEU A 62 -4.58 -20.39 -7.44
CA LEU A 62 -5.93 -20.36 -6.88
C LEU A 62 -5.94 -19.98 -5.38
N GLN A 63 -4.91 -20.35 -4.62
CA GLN A 63 -4.77 -19.97 -3.22
C GLN A 63 -4.49 -18.47 -3.06
N THR A 64 -3.62 -17.89 -3.90
CA THR A 64 -3.34 -16.44 -3.91
C THR A 64 -4.59 -15.65 -4.26
N LEU A 65 -5.39 -16.15 -5.20
CA LEU A 65 -6.64 -15.53 -5.63
C LEU A 65 -7.71 -15.57 -4.52
N LEU A 66 -7.85 -16.70 -3.82
CA LEU A 66 -8.74 -16.83 -2.66
C LEU A 66 -8.29 -15.96 -1.48
N GLY A 67 -6.99 -15.92 -1.20
CA GLY A 67 -6.41 -15.03 -0.18
C GLY A 67 -6.67 -13.56 -0.51
N GLY A 68 -6.44 -13.15 -1.76
CA GLY A 68 -6.74 -11.80 -2.23
C GLY A 68 -8.23 -11.46 -2.10
N LEU A 69 -9.12 -12.38 -2.47
CA LEU A 69 -10.56 -12.18 -2.34
C LEU A 69 -10.99 -12.02 -0.87
N LEU A 70 -10.42 -12.80 0.05
CA LEU A 70 -10.69 -12.68 1.48
C LEU A 70 -10.21 -11.34 2.06
N ILE A 71 -9.02 -10.88 1.66
CA ILE A 71 -8.48 -9.60 2.11
C ILE A 71 -9.37 -8.44 1.61
N VAL A 72 -9.68 -8.42 0.31
CA VAL A 72 -10.57 -7.40 -0.29
C VAL A 72 -11.96 -7.43 0.35
N GLY A 73 -12.51 -8.63 0.55
CA GLY A 73 -13.81 -8.82 1.20
C GLY A 73 -13.84 -8.30 2.65
N THR A 74 -12.80 -8.58 3.42
CA THR A 74 -12.68 -8.10 4.81
C THR A 74 -12.54 -6.58 4.86
N THR A 75 -11.68 -6.01 4.02
CA THR A 75 -11.53 -4.56 3.88
C THR A 75 -12.86 -3.89 3.54
N PHE A 76 -13.61 -4.44 2.58
CA PHE A 76 -14.91 -3.90 2.18
C PHE A 76 -15.94 -3.95 3.32
N LEU A 77 -16.00 -5.07 4.06
CA LEU A 77 -16.89 -5.21 5.21
C LEU A 77 -16.55 -4.25 6.35
N VAL A 78 -15.26 -4.09 6.67
CA VAL A 78 -14.80 -3.15 7.71
C VAL A 78 -15.10 -1.71 7.29
N THR A 79 -14.88 -1.36 6.01
CA THR A 79 -15.22 -0.04 5.47
C THR A 79 -16.71 0.27 5.62
N ARG A 80 -17.58 -0.72 5.34
CA ARG A 80 -19.03 -0.56 5.49
C ARG A 80 -19.51 -0.43 6.94
N ARG A 81 -18.77 -0.95 7.92
CA ARG A 81 -19.11 -0.80 9.35
C ARG A 81 -18.57 0.50 9.96
N ALA A 82 -17.58 1.10 9.32
CA ALA A 82 -16.95 2.34 9.76
C ALA A 82 -17.75 3.61 9.37
N ASN A 83 -18.80 3.47 8.55
CA ASN A 83 -19.68 4.53 8.05
C ASN A 83 -21.11 4.26 8.50
#